data_AF-A0A2G9RRK7-F1
#
_entry.id   AF-A0A2G9RRK7-F1
#
_cell.length_a   1.000
_cell.length_b   1.000
_cell.length_c   1.000
_cell.angle_alpha   90.00
_cell.angle_beta   90.00
_cell.angle_gamma   90.00
#
_symmetry.space_group_name_H-M   'P 1'
#
loop_
_entity.id
_entity.type
_entity.pdbx_description
1 polymer ?
#
loop_
_entity_poly.entity_id
_entity_poly.type
_entity_poly.pdbx_seq_one_letter_code
_entity_poly.pdbx_strand_id
1 'polypeptide(L)'
;MNITIAVVLRHDINFLFFRLIASYNGQKLLTQEVIVCERTLQAYSFCGKRKGDFVFYHHRLRVEVPPILKGHFNVSLMMFNEDNIIVACADLALNIL
;
A
#
# COMPACT_ATOMS: atom_id res chain seq x y z
N MET A 1 6.78 -0.26 13.43
CA MET A 1 7.53 0.21 12.25
C MET A 1 6.97 1.55 11.84
N ASN A 2 7.80 2.53 11.48
CA ASN A 2 7.33 3.83 11.00
C ASN A 2 7.46 3.86 9.48
N ILE A 3 6.40 4.26 8.79
CA ILE A 3 6.40 4.49 7.35
C ILE A 3 6.23 5.97 7.08
N THR A 4 7.05 6.49 6.18
CA THR A 4 6.91 7.82 5.60
C THR A 4 6.88 7.68 4.08
N ILE A 5 5.87 8.28 3.46
CA ILE A 5 5.68 8.33 2.02
C ILE A 5 5.80 9.78 1.61
N ALA A 6 6.68 10.06 0.65
CA ALA A 6 6.86 11.36 0.05
C ALA A 6 6.91 11.16 -1.48
N VAL A 7 5.86 11.59 -2.20
CA VAL A 7 5.73 11.33 -3.63
C VAL A 7 4.96 12.44 -4.33
N VAL A 8 5.33 12.74 -5.58
CA VAL A 8 4.54 13.59 -6.48
C VAL A 8 3.64 12.71 -7.33
N LEU A 9 2.34 12.99 -7.31
CA LEU A 9 1.35 12.18 -8.02
C LEU A 9 1.43 12.37 -9.53
N ARG A 10 1.37 11.25 -10.26
CA ARG A 10 1.31 11.26 -11.74
C ARG A 10 -0.12 11.17 -12.29
N HIS A 11 -1.07 10.82 -11.43
CA HIS A 11 -2.48 10.63 -11.73
C HIS A 11 -3.32 11.15 -10.56
N ASP A 12 -4.59 11.42 -10.83
CA ASP A 12 -5.56 11.80 -9.81
C ASP A 12 -5.90 10.59 -8.92
N ILE A 13 -6.26 10.89 -7.66
CA ILE A 13 -6.62 9.91 -6.63
C ILE A 13 -8.00 10.29 -6.06
N ASN A 14 -9.03 10.34 -6.91
CA ASN A 14 -10.41 10.58 -6.43
C ASN A 14 -10.99 9.29 -5.83
N PHE A 15 -10.58 8.14 -6.36
CA PHE A 15 -10.78 6.82 -5.78
C PHE A 15 -9.42 6.12 -5.70
N LEU A 16 -9.21 5.29 -4.68
CA LEU A 16 -7.95 4.58 -4.53
C LEU A 16 -8.20 3.20 -3.92
N PHE A 17 -7.72 2.17 -4.61
CA PHE A 17 -7.70 0.80 -4.07
C PHE A 17 -6.28 0.26 -4.02
N PHE A 18 -5.99 -0.46 -2.95
CA PHE A 18 -4.72 -1.12 -2.71
C PHE A 18 -4.88 -2.59 -2.99
N ARG A 19 -3.94 -3.17 -3.73
CA ARG A 19 -3.74 -4.61 -3.83
C ARG A 19 -2.45 -4.97 -3.12
N LEU A 20 -2.57 -5.75 -2.05
CA LEU A 20 -1.45 -6.30 -1.31
C LEU A 20 -1.30 -7.78 -1.66
N ILE A 21 -0.11 -8.17 -2.11
CA ILE A 21 0.24 -9.56 -2.41
C ILE A 21 1.40 -9.92 -1.49
N ALA A 22 1.24 -10.95 -0.67
CA ALA A 22 2.31 -11.47 0.16
C ALA A 22 2.66 -12.89 -0.28
N SER A 23 3.95 -13.16 -0.37
CA SER A 23 4.50 -14.47 -0.68
C SER A 23 5.50 -14.88 0.39
N TYR A 24 5.47 -16.14 0.80
CA TYR A 24 6.37 -16.75 1.77
C TYR A 24 7.18 -17.84 1.07
N ASN A 25 8.51 -17.74 1.08
CA ASN A 25 9.42 -18.67 0.38
C ASN A 25 9.01 -18.92 -1.10
N GLY A 26 8.58 -17.88 -1.80
CA GLY A 26 8.13 -17.95 -3.20
C GLY A 26 6.71 -18.47 -3.41
N GLN A 27 6.03 -18.97 -2.37
CA GLN A 27 4.63 -19.37 -2.45
C GLN A 27 3.72 -18.21 -2.06
N LYS A 28 2.72 -17.93 -2.89
CA LYS A 28 1.73 -16.88 -2.65
C LYS A 28 0.90 -17.24 -1.40
N LEU A 29 1.02 -16.42 -0.36
CA LEU A 29 0.34 -16.62 0.92
C LEU A 29 -0.99 -15.85 0.97
N LEU A 30 -1.00 -14.62 0.46
CA LEU A 30 -2.13 -13.71 0.58
C LEU A 30 -2.28 -12.86 -0.69
N THR A 31 -3.53 -12.59 -1.05
CA THR A 31 -3.89 -11.41 -1.84
C THR A 31 -5.07 -10.74 -1.19
N GLN A 32 -4.92 -9.47 -0.88
CA GLN A 32 -5.95 -8.65 -0.27
C GLN A 32 -6.12 -7.39 -1.08
N GLU A 33 -7.36 -7.01 -1.32
CA GLU A 33 -7.72 -5.73 -1.91
C GLU A 33 -8.47 -4.89 -0.89
N VAL A 34 -8.12 -3.62 -0.78
CA VAL A 34 -8.69 -2.68 0.19
C VAL A 34 -8.96 -1.36 -0.49
N ILE A 35 -10.19 -0.85 -0.35
CA ILE A 35 -10.53 0.51 -0.76
C ILE A 35 -10.00 1.48 0.30
N VAL A 36 -9.19 2.44 -0.13
CA VAL A 36 -8.48 3.39 0.75
C VAL A 36 -9.08 4.78 0.64
N CYS A 37 -9.46 5.18 -0.57
CA CYS A 37 -10.16 6.42 -0.82
C CYS A 37 -11.45 6.13 -1.57
N GLU A 38 -12.56 6.63 -1.04
CA GLU A 38 -13.86 6.63 -1.70
C GLU A 38 -14.42 8.05 -1.69
N ARG A 39 -15.27 8.40 -2.66
CA ARG A 39 -15.82 9.76 -2.80
C ARG A 39 -16.57 10.25 -1.56
N THR A 40 -17.15 9.33 -0.80
CA THR A 40 -17.94 9.62 0.41
C THR A 40 -17.15 9.44 1.70
N LEU A 41 -15.96 8.83 1.65
CA LEU A 41 -15.13 8.53 2.82
C LEU A 41 -13.66 8.87 2.56
N GLN A 42 -13.22 10.00 3.12
CA GLN A 42 -11.81 10.42 3.09
C GLN A 42 -11.10 9.92 4.35
N ALA A 43 -10.81 8.62 4.40
CA ALA A 43 -10.12 8.01 5.54
C ALA A 43 -8.66 8.50 5.72
N TYR A 44 -8.05 9.03 4.66
CA TYR A 44 -6.65 9.44 4.65
C TYR A 44 -6.48 10.83 4.04
N SER A 45 -5.49 11.59 4.54
CA SER A 45 -5.21 12.96 4.12
C SER A 45 -4.77 13.11 2.65
N PHE A 46 -4.39 12.02 2.00
CA PHE A 46 -4.02 11.99 0.59
C PHE A 46 -5.18 11.69 -0.37
N CYS A 47 -6.38 11.37 0.14
CA CYS A 47 -7.54 11.16 -0.70
C CYS A 47 -7.99 12.47 -1.38
N GLY A 48 -8.34 12.40 -2.66
CA GLY A 48 -8.75 13.56 -3.47
C GLY A 48 -7.59 14.42 -4.01
N LYS A 49 -6.34 14.01 -3.75
CA LYS A 49 -5.17 14.66 -4.33
C LYS A 49 -5.11 14.43 -5.85
N ARG A 50 -4.62 15.44 -6.57
CA ARG A 50 -4.59 15.48 -8.04
C ARG A 50 -3.19 15.22 -8.57
N LYS A 51 -3.11 14.89 -9.85
CA LYS A 51 -1.86 14.85 -10.60
C LYS A 51 -1.07 16.15 -10.39
N GLY A 52 0.21 15.99 -10.06
CA GLY A 52 1.12 17.08 -9.73
C GLY A 52 1.18 17.44 -8.24
N ASP A 53 0.21 17.01 -7.42
CA ASP A 53 0.27 17.25 -5.99
C ASP A 53 1.40 16.47 -5.33
N PHE A 54 2.05 17.10 -4.35
CA PHE A 54 2.95 16.42 -3.44
C PHE A 54 2.17 15.79 -2.28
N VAL A 55 2.33 14.49 -2.11
CA VAL A 55 1.79 13.71 -1.01
C VAL A 55 2.91 13.45 -0.02
N PHE A 56 2.72 13.92 1.21
CA PHE A 56 3.53 13.57 2.37
C PHE A 56 2.64 12.90 3.41
N TYR A 57 2.92 11.64 3.72
CA TYR A 57 2.13 10.84 4.64
C TYR A 57 3.04 10.09 5.60
N HIS A 58 2.73 10.18 6.90
CA HIS A 58 3.46 9.48 7.95
C HIS A 58 2.50 8.60 8.74
N HIS A 59 2.87 7.34 8.94
CA HIS A 59 2.07 6.39 9.69
C HIS A 59 2.91 5.40 10.48
N ARG A 60 2.43 5.05 11.67
CA ARG A 60 3.03 4.03 12.52
C ARG A 60 2.33 2.70 12.28
N LEU A 61 2.97 1.81 11.53
CA LEU A 61 2.48 0.44 11.37
C LEU A 61 2.73 -0.38 12.63
N ARG A 62 1.64 -1.01 13.09
CA ARG A 62 1.66 -2.15 14.00
C ARG A 62 1.50 -3.40 13.14
N VAL A 63 2.55 -4.20 13.06
CA VAL A 63 2.51 -5.49 12.36
C VAL A 63 2.55 -6.55 13.45
N GLU A 64 1.49 -7.32 13.56
CA GLU A 64 1.43 -8.50 14.41
C GLU A 64 1.76 -9.71 13.53
N VAL A 65 2.99 -10.22 13.64
CA VAL A 65 3.40 -11.43 12.94
C VAL A 65 3.31 -12.61 13.92
N PRO A 66 2.50 -13.64 13.63
CA PRO A 66 2.47 -14.86 14.43
C PRO A 66 3.88 -15.45 14.61
N PRO A 67 4.27 -15.89 15.83
CA PRO A 67 5.62 -16.41 16.11
C PRO A 67 6.05 -17.62 15.25
N ILE A 68 5.08 -18.32 14.67
CA ILE A 68 5.32 -19.52 13.84
C ILE A 68 5.81 -19.18 12.42
N LEU A 69 5.65 -17.92 11.99
CA LEU A 69 5.98 -17.45 10.65
C LEU A 69 7.38 -16.84 10.63
N LYS A 70 8.40 -17.71 10.60
CA LYS A 70 9.81 -17.35 10.40
C LYS A 70 10.22 -17.61 8.95
N GLY A 71 11.03 -16.75 8.36
CA GLY A 71 11.58 -16.91 7.01
C GLY A 71 11.46 -15.67 6.13
N HIS A 72 11.54 -15.87 4.82
CA HIS A 72 11.57 -14.78 3.83
C HIS A 72 10.17 -14.50 3.29
N PHE A 73 9.75 -13.25 3.44
CA PHE A 73 8.48 -12.74 2.92
C PHE A 73 8.74 -11.68 1.86
N ASN A 74 8.04 -11.78 0.74
CA ASN A 74 7.95 -10.73 -0.25
C ASN A 74 6.54 -10.16 -0.24
N VAL A 75 6.42 -8.86 -0.01
CA VAL A 75 5.16 -8.14 0.05
C VAL A 75 5.16 -7.07 -1.05
N SER A 76 4.27 -7.22 -2.02
CA SER A 76 4.03 -6.23 -3.07
C SER A 76 2.78 -5.44 -2.74
N LEU A 77 2.88 -4.11 -2.73
CA LEU A 77 1.77 -3.19 -2.63
C LEU A 77 1.62 -2.45 -3.95
N MET A 78 0.44 -2.53 -4.55
CA MET A 78 0.07 -1.75 -5.72
C MET A 78 -1.13 -0.87 -5.38
N MET A 79 -1.07 0.40 -5.78
CA MET A 79 -2.14 1.37 -5.59
C MET A 79 -2.70 1.75 -6.95
N PHE A 80 -4.02 1.74 -7.07
CA PHE A 80 -4.72 1.98 -8.32
C PHE A 80 -5.80 3.05 -8.13
N ASN A 81 -5.94 3.93 -9.12
CA ASN A 81 -6.97 4.97 -9.11
C ASN A 81 -8.32 4.47 -9.68
N GLU A 82 -9.28 5.40 -9.86
CA GLU A 82 -10.58 5.17 -10.48
C GLU A 82 -10.53 4.54 -11.89
N ASP A 83 -9.44 4.76 -12.64
CA ASP A 83 -9.25 4.26 -14.00
C ASP A 83 -8.50 2.92 -14.04
N ASN A 84 -8.31 2.27 -12.88
CA ASN A 84 -7.44 1.09 -12.71
C ASN A 84 -5.97 1.31 -13.14
N ILE A 85 -5.50 2.56 -13.14
CA ILE A 85 -4.10 2.89 -13.42
C ILE A 85 -3.29 2.75 -12.14
N ILE A 86 -2.13 2.08 -12.21
CA ILE A 86 -1.20 2.01 -11.08
C ILE A 86 -0.62 3.40 -10.82
N VAL A 87 -0.98 4.00 -9.69
CA VAL A 87 -0.48 5.33 -9.30
C VAL A 87 0.82 5.26 -8.52
N ALA A 88 1.06 4.14 -7.83
CA ALA A 88 2.32 3.82 -7.19
C ALA A 88 2.38 2.33 -6.81
N CYS A 89 3.58 1.80 -6.71
CA CYS A 89 3.84 0.43 -6.27
C CYS A 89 5.10 0.38 -5.41
N ALA A 90 5.18 -0.63 -4.54
CA ALA A 90 6.34 -0.90 -3.72
C ALA A 90 6.46 -2.41 -3.45
N ASP A 91 7.68 -2.93 -3.56
CA ASP A 91 8.02 -4.28 -3.16
C ASP A 91 8.87 -4.23 -1.88
N LEU A 92 8.50 -5.04 -0.90
CA LEU A 92 9.19 -5.17 0.37
C LEU A 92 9.63 -6.61 0.58
N ALA A 93 10.94 -6.78 0.75
CA ALA A 93 11.54 -8.02 1.21
C ALA A 93 11.70 -7.95 2.74
N LEU A 94 11.06 -8.87 3.46
CA LEU A 94 11.12 -8.96 4.91
C LEU A 94 11.74 -10.29 5.31
N ASN A 95 12.73 -10.24 6.20
CA ASN A 95 13.33 -11.42 6.82
C ASN A 95 12.91 -11.46 8.29
N ILE A 96 12.11 -12.48 8.66
CA ILE A 96 11.62 -12.67 10.02
C ILE A 96 12.39 -13.82 10.66
N LEU A 97 13.11 -13.53 11.76
CA LEU A 97 14.03 -14.44 12.45
C LEU A 97 13.35 -15.20 13.61
#